data_AF-A0AB74AT53-F1
#
_entry.id   AF-A0AB74AT53-F1
#
_cell.length_a   1.000
_cell.length_b   1.000
_cell.length_c   1.000
_cell.angle_alpha   90.00
_cell.angle_beta   90.00
_cell.angle_gamma   90.00
#
_symmetry.space_group_name_H-M   'P 1'
#
loop_
_entity.id
_entity.type
_entity.pdbx_description
1 polymer ?
#
loop_
_entity_poly.entity_id
_entity_poly.type
_entity_poly.pdbx_seq_one_letter_code
_entity_poly.pdbx_strand_id
1 'polypeptide(L)'
;MSNYPDSWLKSYVASNYHLIDPIIKHAWHSITPFFWREARNAVQGVETDDFLKRSAKYQLSSGATFTLHDASGLFAALSLCNARQQNDFDQRIREKAADIQMSLIRFHDRLIKTRAPHELFPQPAQCKLSTRETGVLKWVAMGKSYSEIAEIFSISERTVKFHMSNVSSKLEVRTAKQAVYKAINIGMV
;
A
#
# COMPACT_ATOMS: atom_id res chain seq x y z
N MET A 1 -4.79 11.66 2.84
CA MET A 1 -5.16 13.10 3.00
C MET A 1 -4.11 13.90 2.25
N SER A 2 -4.49 14.89 1.45
CA SER A 2 -3.55 15.68 0.65
C SER A 2 -4.13 17.06 0.35
N ASN A 3 -3.25 18.05 0.15
CA ASN A 3 -3.56 19.38 -0.36
C ASN A 3 -3.05 19.58 -1.80
N TYR A 4 -2.72 18.50 -2.51
CA TYR A 4 -2.44 18.55 -3.94
C TYR A 4 -3.66 18.98 -4.74
N PRO A 5 -3.49 19.49 -5.98
CA PRO A 5 -4.60 19.90 -6.81
C PRO A 5 -5.64 18.78 -6.97
N ASP A 6 -6.93 19.10 -6.79
CA ASP A 6 -8.01 18.11 -6.87
C ASP A 6 -8.05 17.36 -8.21
N SER A 7 -7.72 18.06 -9.30
CA SER A 7 -7.62 17.46 -10.64
C SER A 7 -6.53 16.38 -10.70
N TRP A 8 -5.39 16.61 -10.04
CA TRP A 8 -4.35 15.60 -9.91
C TRP A 8 -4.82 14.43 -9.06
N LEU A 9 -5.41 14.69 -7.88
CA LEU A 9 -5.87 13.62 -6.97
C LEU A 9 -6.92 12.72 -7.64
N LYS A 10 -7.87 13.31 -8.36
CA LYS A 10 -8.87 12.56 -9.15
C LYS A 10 -8.21 11.68 -10.20
N SER A 11 -7.26 12.22 -10.97
CA SER A 11 -6.50 11.45 -11.96
C SER A 11 -5.67 10.33 -11.31
N TYR A 12 -5.05 10.61 -10.17
CA TYR A 12 -4.19 9.67 -9.46
C TYR A 12 -4.96 8.44 -8.99
N VAL A 13 -6.16 8.64 -8.45
CA VAL A 13 -7.05 7.56 -8.04
C VAL A 13 -7.60 6.82 -9.25
N ALA A 14 -8.16 7.54 -10.24
CA ALA A 14 -8.79 6.92 -11.40
C ALA A 14 -7.83 6.06 -12.24
N SER A 15 -6.56 6.44 -12.30
CA SER A 15 -5.53 5.71 -13.06
C SER A 15 -4.70 4.75 -12.19
N ASN A 16 -5.10 4.50 -10.93
CA ASN A 16 -4.39 3.62 -9.99
C ASN A 16 -2.89 3.93 -9.86
N TYR A 17 -2.51 5.21 -9.85
CA TYR A 17 -1.11 5.60 -9.90
C TYR A 17 -0.29 5.13 -8.69
N HIS A 18 -0.92 4.85 -7.55
CA HIS A 18 -0.26 4.23 -6.39
C HIS A 18 0.47 2.91 -6.72
N LEU A 19 0.05 2.18 -7.77
CA LEU A 19 0.69 0.92 -8.21
C LEU A 19 1.98 1.15 -9.01
N ILE A 20 2.13 2.33 -9.62
CA ILE A 20 3.26 2.65 -10.50
C ILE A 20 4.12 3.79 -9.97
N ASP A 21 3.65 4.54 -8.97
CA ASP A 21 4.33 5.69 -8.40
C ASP A 21 5.68 5.27 -7.78
N PRO A 22 6.81 5.73 -8.35
CA PRO A 22 8.13 5.35 -7.86
C PRO A 22 8.38 5.85 -6.44
N ILE A 23 7.74 6.94 -6.02
CA ILE A 23 7.87 7.49 -4.67
C ILE A 23 7.23 6.55 -3.66
N ILE A 24 6.03 6.04 -3.97
CA ILE A 24 5.34 5.08 -3.09
C ILE A 24 6.07 3.74 -3.07
N LYS A 25 6.51 3.23 -4.23
CA LYS A 25 7.31 1.99 -4.30
C LYS A 25 8.58 2.09 -3.47
N HIS A 26 9.33 3.19 -3.60
CA HIS A 26 10.54 3.39 -2.83
C HIS A 26 10.24 3.52 -1.33
N ALA A 27 9.19 4.26 -0.98
CA ALA A 27 8.76 4.43 0.41
C ALA A 27 8.37 3.10 1.08
N TRP A 28 7.76 2.18 0.33
CA TRP A 28 7.41 0.84 0.81
C TRP A 28 8.62 0.04 1.30
N HIS A 29 9.79 0.26 0.68
CA HIS A 29 11.04 -0.41 1.02
C HIS A 29 12.00 0.44 1.87
N SER A 30 11.54 1.60 2.36
CA SER A 30 12.36 2.55 3.09
C SER A 30 11.86 2.78 4.52
N ILE A 31 12.80 2.86 5.46
CA ILE A 31 12.53 3.19 6.88
C ILE A 31 13.03 4.58 7.28
N THR A 32 13.75 5.27 6.39
CA THR A 32 14.24 6.64 6.59
C THR A 32 13.58 7.59 5.59
N PRO A 33 13.47 8.89 5.93
CA PRO A 33 13.04 9.89 4.97
C PRO A 33 14.00 9.97 3.77
N PHE A 34 13.46 10.25 2.60
CA PHE A 34 14.23 10.36 1.35
C PHE A 34 13.70 11.47 0.47
N PHE A 35 14.56 12.02 -0.39
CA PHE A 35 14.17 12.97 -1.43
C PHE A 35 13.70 12.22 -2.68
N TRP A 36 12.70 12.76 -3.37
CA TRP A 36 12.11 12.10 -4.54
C TRP A 36 13.09 11.80 -5.68
N ARG A 37 14.21 12.52 -5.76
CA ARG A 37 15.30 12.20 -6.69
C ARG A 37 15.93 10.82 -6.43
N GLU A 38 15.99 10.38 -5.18
CA GLU A 38 16.55 9.09 -4.79
C GLU A 38 15.65 7.95 -5.30
N ALA A 39 14.35 8.08 -5.08
CA ALA A 39 13.34 7.14 -5.61
C ALA A 39 13.31 7.08 -7.14
N ARG A 40 13.43 8.23 -7.82
CA ARG A 40 13.50 8.28 -9.29
C ARG A 40 14.72 7.59 -9.86
N ASN A 41 15.86 7.70 -9.18
CA ASN A 41 17.09 7.03 -9.63
C ASN A 41 17.04 5.51 -9.42
N ALA A 42 16.23 5.04 -8.47
CA ALA A 42 16.10 3.63 -8.12
C ALA A 42 15.14 2.83 -9.04
N VAL A 43 14.31 3.50 -9.85
CA VAL A 43 13.27 2.87 -10.67
C VAL A 43 13.45 3.26 -12.14
N GLN A 44 13.50 2.26 -13.03
CA GLN A 44 13.58 2.46 -14.49
C GLN A 44 12.36 1.83 -15.17
N GLY A 45 11.75 2.55 -16.13
CA GLY A 45 10.66 2.02 -16.97
C GLY A 45 9.76 3.08 -17.60
N VAL A 46 9.19 2.76 -18.78
CA VAL A 46 8.36 3.68 -19.60
C VAL A 46 7.14 4.22 -18.86
N GLU A 47 6.48 3.41 -18.04
CA GLU A 47 5.31 3.83 -17.26
C GLU A 47 5.67 4.85 -16.16
N THR A 48 6.87 4.72 -15.59
CA THR A 48 7.37 5.65 -14.56
C THR A 48 7.68 7.01 -15.19
N ASP A 49 8.24 7.02 -16.39
CA ASP A 49 8.53 8.26 -17.13
C ASP A 49 7.25 9.03 -17.51
N ASP A 50 6.20 8.32 -17.95
CA ASP A 50 4.91 8.96 -18.26
C ASP A 50 4.27 9.55 -16.99
N PHE A 51 4.30 8.81 -15.88
CA PHE A 51 3.83 9.30 -14.58
C PHE A 51 4.56 10.58 -14.14
N LEU A 52 5.89 10.61 -14.26
CA LEU A 52 6.71 11.77 -13.88
C LEU A 52 6.43 12.98 -14.78
N LYS A 53 6.24 12.78 -16.08
CA LYS A 53 5.83 13.86 -17.00
C LYS A 53 4.46 14.43 -16.66
N ARG A 54 3.51 13.59 -16.25
CA ARG A 54 2.16 14.02 -15.86
C ARG A 54 2.16 14.79 -14.55
N SER A 55 2.82 14.27 -13.51
CA SER A 55 2.93 14.92 -12.20
C SER A 55 3.63 16.29 -12.29
N ALA A 56 4.62 16.44 -13.17
CA ALA A 56 5.29 17.71 -13.41
C ALA A 56 4.35 18.83 -13.89
N LYS A 57 3.27 18.51 -14.63
CA LYS A 57 2.24 19.50 -15.04
C LYS A 57 1.53 20.15 -13.84
N TYR A 58 1.55 19.48 -12.70
CA TYR A 58 0.97 19.94 -11.44
C TYR A 58 2.04 20.46 -10.46
N GLN A 59 3.27 20.69 -10.93
CA GLN A 59 4.43 21.11 -10.11
C GLN A 59 4.84 20.07 -9.05
N LEU A 60 4.45 18.80 -9.24
CA LEU A 60 4.77 17.68 -8.36
C LEU A 60 6.02 16.93 -8.83
N SER A 61 7.13 17.64 -9.00
CA SER A 61 8.36 17.10 -9.59
C SER A 61 9.50 16.89 -8.59
N SER A 62 9.43 17.54 -7.43
CA SER A 62 10.46 17.44 -6.38
C SER A 62 9.85 17.59 -4.99
N GLY A 63 10.48 16.94 -4.02
CA GLY A 63 9.96 16.84 -2.66
C GLY A 63 10.73 15.83 -1.83
N ALA A 64 10.23 15.60 -0.62
CA ALA A 64 10.72 14.58 0.29
C ALA A 64 9.55 13.76 0.84
N THR A 65 9.81 12.50 1.16
CA THR A 65 8.82 11.61 1.75
C THR A 65 9.36 11.03 3.05
N PHE A 66 8.55 11.09 4.10
CA PHE A 66 8.79 10.48 5.39
C PHE A 66 7.95 9.21 5.50
N THR A 67 8.54 8.11 5.94
CA THR A 67 7.88 6.80 5.99
C THR A 67 7.64 6.35 7.42
N LEU A 68 6.59 5.57 7.61
CA LEU A 68 6.26 4.93 8.88
C LEU A 68 5.66 3.55 8.59
N HIS A 69 6.26 2.53 9.20
CA HIS A 69 5.74 1.17 9.23
C HIS A 69 5.45 0.85 10.69
N ASP A 70 4.19 0.52 11.01
CA ASP A 70 3.81 0.23 12.39
C ASP A 70 3.85 -1.27 12.73
N ALA A 71 3.65 -1.58 14.00
CA ALA A 71 3.69 -2.96 14.51
C ALA A 71 2.56 -3.85 13.97
N SER A 72 1.52 -3.27 13.35
CA SER A 72 0.43 -4.01 12.69
C SER A 72 0.68 -4.26 11.21
N GLY A 73 1.85 -3.84 10.69
CA GLY A 73 2.21 -3.95 9.28
C GLY A 73 1.56 -2.88 8.41
N LEU A 74 0.97 -1.83 9.00
CA LEU A 74 0.44 -0.71 8.23
C LEU A 74 1.56 0.22 7.80
N PHE A 75 1.49 0.63 6.55
CA PHE A 75 2.36 1.62 5.96
C PHE A 75 1.67 2.99 5.88
N ALA A 76 2.38 4.02 6.31
CA ALA A 76 2.01 5.41 6.14
C ALA A 76 3.18 6.21 5.55
N ALA A 77 2.84 7.19 4.73
CA ALA A 77 3.80 8.12 4.15
C ALA A 77 3.29 9.56 4.25
N LEU A 78 4.21 10.47 4.58
CA LEU A 78 4.01 11.91 4.49
C LEU A 78 4.91 12.46 3.39
N SER A 79 4.30 12.86 2.28
CA SER A 79 4.99 13.45 1.14
C SER A 79 4.86 14.98 1.18
N LEU A 80 6.01 15.67 1.16
CA LEU A 80 6.11 17.12 1.14
C LEU A 80 6.67 17.56 -0.23
N CYS A 81 5.86 18.28 -1.00
CA CYS A 81 6.23 18.74 -2.33
C CYS A 81 6.91 20.11 -2.30
N ASN A 82 8.03 20.25 -3.00
CA ASN A 82 8.67 21.53 -3.28
C ASN A 82 8.05 22.20 -4.53
N ALA A 83 6.74 22.49 -4.48
CA ALA A 83 6.00 23.02 -5.63
C ALA A 83 6.55 24.37 -6.14
N ARG A 84 7.12 25.18 -5.24
CA ARG A 84 7.71 26.50 -5.56
C ARG A 84 9.19 26.43 -5.96
N GLN A 85 9.77 25.22 -6.07
CA GLN A 85 11.18 24.99 -6.44
C GLN A 85 12.16 25.85 -5.62
N GLN A 86 11.94 25.91 -4.30
CA GLN A 86 12.81 26.66 -3.40
C GLN A 86 14.18 25.96 -3.30
N ASN A 87 15.26 26.72 -3.41
CA ASN A 87 16.63 26.19 -3.39
C ASN A 87 17.09 25.71 -2.00
N ASP A 88 16.51 26.27 -0.95
CA ASP A 88 16.79 25.94 0.46
C ASP A 88 15.92 24.78 0.98
N PHE A 89 15.04 24.21 0.16
CA PHE A 89 14.10 23.18 0.55
C PHE A 89 14.79 21.98 1.21
N ASP A 90 15.84 21.46 0.58
CA ASP A 90 16.58 20.30 1.08
C ASP A 90 17.20 20.53 2.45
N GLN A 91 17.79 21.72 2.65
CA GLN A 91 18.37 22.11 3.93
C GLN A 91 17.29 22.17 5.01
N ARG A 92 16.17 22.86 4.73
CA ARG A 92 15.05 22.98 5.67
C ARG A 92 14.42 21.64 6.04
N ILE A 93 14.27 20.73 5.06
CA ILE A 93 13.78 19.38 5.32
C ILE A 93 14.72 18.63 6.25
N ARG A 94 16.05 18.71 6.04
CA ARG A 94 17.03 18.06 6.91
C ARG A 94 17.01 18.64 8.32
N GLU A 95 16.98 19.96 8.45
CA GLU A 95 16.94 20.65 9.75
C GLU A 95 15.68 20.32 10.56
N LYS A 96 14.55 20.06 9.89
CA LYS A 96 13.27 19.74 10.52
C LYS A 96 12.89 18.26 10.46
N ALA A 97 13.80 17.39 10.03
CA ALA A 97 13.48 15.99 9.77
C ALA A 97 12.92 15.27 11.01
N ALA A 98 13.54 15.47 12.18
CA ALA A 98 13.09 14.86 13.43
C ALA A 98 11.68 15.31 13.82
N ASP A 99 11.41 16.62 13.75
CA ASP A 99 10.09 17.19 14.07
C ASP A 99 9.00 16.68 13.12
N ILE A 100 9.30 16.61 11.83
CA ILE A 100 8.38 16.11 10.79
C ILE A 100 8.10 14.62 11.01
N GLN A 101 9.13 13.81 11.24
CA GLN A 101 8.99 12.38 11.49
C GLN A 101 8.16 12.12 12.75
N MET A 102 8.44 12.84 13.85
CA MET A 102 7.66 12.71 15.08
C MET A 102 6.22 13.17 14.93
N SER A 103 5.98 14.19 14.08
CA SER A 103 4.62 14.63 13.76
C SER A 103 3.85 13.55 12.99
N LEU A 104 4.47 12.89 12.02
CA LEU A 104 3.89 11.74 11.31
C LEU A 104 3.55 10.60 12.28
N ILE A 105 4.47 10.24 13.18
CA ILE A 105 4.24 9.19 14.18
C ILE A 105 3.05 9.52 15.08
N ARG A 106 3.00 10.73 15.65
CA ARG A 106 1.90 11.16 16.54
C ARG A 106 0.57 11.24 15.81
N PHE A 107 0.58 11.70 14.56
CA PHE A 107 -0.62 11.74 13.74
C PHE A 107 -1.15 10.34 13.46
N HIS A 108 -0.27 9.42 13.07
CA HIS A 108 -0.63 8.02 12.81
C HIS A 108 -1.18 7.33 14.07
N ASP A 109 -0.49 7.46 15.20
CA ASP A 109 -0.94 6.90 16.50
C ASP A 109 -2.33 7.41 16.89
N ARG A 110 -2.59 8.71 16.71
CA ARG A 110 -3.92 9.28 16.97
C ARG A 110 -4.96 8.73 15.99
N LEU A 111 -4.61 8.62 14.71
CA LEU A 111 -5.52 8.16 13.67
C LEU A 111 -5.96 6.71 13.92
N ILE A 112 -5.02 5.80 14.20
CA ILE A 112 -5.33 4.38 14.46
C ILE A 112 -6.10 4.16 15.77
N LYS A 113 -5.93 5.04 16.77
CA LYS A 113 -6.68 4.97 18.04
C LYS A 113 -8.10 5.51 17.94
N THR A 114 -8.36 6.38 16.96
CA THR A 114 -9.65 7.09 16.84
C THR A 114 -10.54 6.56 15.73
N ARG A 115 -10.00 5.76 14.80
CA ARG A 115 -10.75 5.19 13.69
C ARG A 115 -10.62 3.68 13.68
N ALA A 116 -11.72 3.01 13.39
CA ALA A 116 -11.70 1.56 13.26
C ALA A 116 -10.96 1.16 11.96
N PRO A 117 -10.28 -0.01 11.92
CA PRO A 117 -9.53 -0.44 10.75
C PRO A 117 -10.34 -0.45 9.44
N HIS A 118 -11.64 -0.78 9.50
CA HIS A 118 -12.53 -0.80 8.34
C HIS A 118 -12.88 0.59 7.80
N GLU A 119 -12.72 1.65 8.59
CA GLU A 119 -12.92 3.04 8.17
C GLU A 119 -11.66 3.60 7.47
N LEU A 120 -10.48 3.13 7.91
CA LEU A 120 -9.19 3.51 7.33
C LEU A 120 -8.88 2.74 6.05
N PHE A 121 -9.25 1.46 6.03
CA PHE A 121 -9.05 0.54 4.92
C PHE A 121 -10.41 -0.02 4.51
N PRO A 122 -11.26 0.80 3.87
CA PRO A 122 -12.52 0.32 3.35
C PRO A 122 -12.21 -0.79 2.34
N GLN A 123 -12.57 -2.01 2.71
CA GLN A 123 -12.44 -3.18 1.84
C GLN A 123 -13.12 -2.83 0.51
N PRO A 124 -12.44 -2.95 -0.63
CA PRO A 124 -13.08 -2.71 -1.92
C PRO A 124 -14.33 -3.60 -1.98
N ALA A 125 -15.45 -3.00 -2.36
CA ALA A 125 -16.76 -3.65 -2.37
C ALA A 125 -16.81 -4.95 -3.22
N GLN A 126 -15.75 -5.23 -3.99
CA GLN A 126 -15.67 -6.32 -4.95
C GLN A 126 -15.16 -7.67 -4.43
N CYS A 127 -14.67 -7.80 -3.19
CA CYS A 127 -14.20 -9.12 -2.72
C CYS A 127 -14.52 -9.40 -1.25
N LYS A 128 -15.80 -9.60 -0.95
CA LYS A 128 -16.19 -10.20 0.33
C LYS A 128 -15.94 -11.71 0.31
N LEU A 129 -14.70 -12.11 0.56
CA LEU A 129 -14.44 -13.45 1.05
C LEU A 129 -15.20 -13.63 2.37
N SER A 130 -15.84 -14.78 2.58
CA SER A 130 -16.41 -15.12 3.87
C SER A 130 -15.30 -15.30 4.91
N THR A 131 -15.66 -15.27 6.19
CA THR A 131 -14.71 -15.57 7.29
C THR A 131 -14.02 -16.92 7.09
N ARG A 132 -14.72 -17.92 6.56
CA ARG A 132 -14.15 -19.25 6.29
C ARG A 132 -13.19 -19.24 5.10
N GLU A 133 -13.57 -18.60 4.00
CA GLU A 133 -12.70 -18.43 2.83
C GLU A 133 -11.43 -17.67 3.17
N THR A 134 -11.55 -16.59 3.95
CA THR A 134 -10.41 -15.81 4.45
C THR A 134 -9.51 -16.64 5.35
N GLY A 135 -10.09 -17.40 6.29
CA GLY A 135 -9.34 -18.27 7.18
C GLY A 135 -8.56 -19.35 6.44
N VAL A 136 -9.20 -20.00 5.46
CA VAL A 136 -8.54 -21.00 4.60
C VAL A 136 -7.40 -20.36 3.80
N LEU A 137 -7.65 -19.22 3.14
CA LEU A 137 -6.64 -18.52 2.35
C LEU A 137 -5.40 -18.12 3.18
N LYS A 138 -5.59 -17.66 4.42
CA LYS A 138 -4.48 -17.31 5.33
C LYS A 138 -3.57 -18.50 5.63
N TRP A 139 -4.14 -19.66 5.95
CA TRP A 139 -3.32 -20.85 6.22
C TRP A 139 -2.62 -21.37 4.97
N VAL A 140 -3.25 -21.26 3.79
CA VAL A 140 -2.59 -21.56 2.51
C VAL A 140 -1.41 -20.60 2.28
N ALA A 141 -1.58 -19.30 2.56
CA ALA A 141 -0.50 -18.32 2.45
C ALA A 141 0.65 -18.60 3.42
N MET A 142 0.36 -19.15 4.61
CA MET A 142 1.35 -19.63 5.59
C MET A 142 1.98 -20.99 5.22
N GLY A 143 1.64 -21.56 4.06
CA GLY A 143 2.24 -22.79 3.54
C GLY A 143 1.62 -24.09 4.06
N LYS A 144 0.45 -24.05 4.72
CA LYS A 144 -0.25 -25.26 5.16
C LYS A 144 -0.88 -26.00 4.00
N SER A 145 -0.79 -27.32 4.05
CA SER A 145 -1.48 -28.22 3.12
C SER A 145 -2.98 -28.27 3.41
N TYR A 146 -3.79 -28.69 2.44
CA TYR A 146 -5.24 -28.73 2.61
C TYR A 146 -5.70 -29.73 3.68
N SER A 147 -4.93 -30.80 3.93
CA SER A 147 -5.22 -31.75 5.01
C SER A 147 -4.95 -31.14 6.39
N GLU A 148 -3.84 -30.41 6.56
CA GLU A 148 -3.57 -29.68 7.81
C GLU A 148 -4.63 -28.61 8.07
N ILE A 149 -5.07 -27.89 7.03
CA ILE A 149 -6.12 -26.87 7.16
C ILE A 149 -7.47 -27.52 7.54
N ALA A 150 -7.75 -28.70 6.99
CA ALA A 150 -8.94 -29.48 7.31
C ALA A 150 -8.96 -29.86 8.79
N GLU A 151 -7.82 -30.29 9.34
CA GLU A 151 -7.64 -30.55 10.77
C GLU A 151 -7.85 -29.28 11.62
N ILE A 152 -7.20 -28.17 11.25
CA ILE A 152 -7.30 -26.87 11.95
C ILE A 152 -8.76 -26.40 12.07
N PHE A 153 -9.55 -26.57 11.01
CA PHE A 153 -10.94 -26.13 10.99
C PHE A 153 -11.96 -27.22 11.35
N SER A 154 -11.51 -28.45 11.64
CA SER A 154 -12.36 -29.62 11.88
C SER A 154 -13.39 -29.84 10.77
N ILE A 155 -12.93 -29.77 9.51
CA ILE A 155 -13.72 -30.01 8.30
C ILE A 155 -13.01 -31.02 7.39
N SER A 156 -13.64 -31.43 6.28
CA SER A 156 -12.96 -32.31 5.31
C SER A 156 -12.01 -31.53 4.39
N GLU A 157 -10.98 -32.19 3.88
CA GLU A 157 -10.10 -31.61 2.83
C GLU A 157 -10.89 -31.19 1.58
N ARG A 158 -11.97 -31.91 1.26
CA ARG A 158 -12.91 -31.54 0.18
C ARG A 158 -13.57 -30.19 0.45
N THR A 159 -13.94 -29.91 1.70
CA THR A 159 -14.52 -28.62 2.11
C THR A 159 -13.48 -27.50 2.01
N VAL A 160 -12.22 -27.77 2.35
CA VAL A 160 -11.11 -26.81 2.14
C VAL A 160 -10.93 -26.49 0.66
N LYS A 161 -10.92 -27.50 -0.22
CA LYS A 161 -10.86 -27.32 -1.68
C LYS A 161 -12.03 -26.49 -2.20
N PHE A 162 -13.24 -26.73 -1.69
CA PHE A 162 -14.42 -25.94 -2.04
C PHE A 162 -14.26 -24.47 -1.67
N HIS A 163 -13.81 -24.15 -0.45
CA HIS A 163 -13.53 -22.78 -0.05
C HIS A 163 -12.45 -22.13 -0.92
N MET A 164 -11.36 -22.83 -1.24
CA MET A 164 -10.31 -22.29 -2.12
C MET A 164 -10.77 -22.08 -3.57
N SER A 165 -11.72 -22.87 -4.06
CA SER A 165 -12.36 -22.66 -5.36
C SER A 165 -13.15 -21.35 -5.36
N ASN A 166 -13.96 -21.11 -4.32
CA ASN A 166 -14.70 -19.86 -4.17
C ASN A 166 -13.78 -18.66 -4.03
N VAL A 167 -12.68 -18.79 -3.25
CA VAL A 167 -11.65 -17.76 -3.14
C VAL A 167 -11.08 -17.43 -4.52
N SER A 168 -10.69 -18.44 -5.30
CA SER A 168 -10.11 -18.25 -6.62
C SER A 168 -11.09 -17.58 -7.57
N SER A 169 -12.37 -17.98 -7.54
CA SER A 169 -13.43 -17.36 -8.34
C SER A 169 -13.68 -15.91 -7.94
N LYS A 170 -13.80 -15.61 -6.64
CA LYS A 170 -14.01 -14.25 -6.12
C LYS A 170 -12.82 -13.34 -6.43
N LEU A 171 -11.60 -13.86 -6.31
CA LEU A 171 -10.38 -13.14 -6.66
C LEU A 171 -10.10 -13.14 -8.17
N GLU A 172 -10.95 -13.70 -9.03
CA GLU A 172 -10.79 -13.75 -10.49
C GLU A 172 -9.44 -14.34 -10.93
N VAL A 173 -9.04 -15.43 -10.29
CA VAL A 173 -7.78 -16.16 -10.57
C VAL A 173 -8.06 -17.64 -10.79
N ARG A 174 -7.08 -18.35 -11.38
CA ARG A 174 -7.24 -19.76 -11.76
C ARG A 174 -6.60 -20.73 -10.77
N THR A 175 -5.67 -20.26 -9.94
CA THR A 175 -4.90 -21.14 -9.05
C THR A 175 -4.82 -20.58 -7.64
N ALA A 176 -4.68 -21.47 -6.66
CA ALA A 176 -4.44 -21.10 -5.26
C ALA A 176 -3.20 -20.20 -5.09
N LYS A 177 -2.13 -20.44 -5.87
CA LYS A 177 -0.93 -19.59 -5.84
C LYS A 177 -1.20 -18.17 -6.33
N GLN A 178 -1.96 -18.03 -7.43
CA GLN A 178 -2.40 -16.70 -7.89
C GLN A 178 -3.33 -16.03 -6.89
N ALA A 179 -4.19 -16.79 -6.21
CA ALA A 179 -5.06 -16.29 -5.15
C ALA A 179 -4.24 -15.73 -3.99
N VAL A 180 -3.25 -16.48 -3.50
CA VAL A 180 -2.33 -16.02 -2.45
C VAL A 180 -1.57 -14.77 -2.91
N TYR A 181 -0.98 -14.78 -4.11
CA TYR A 181 -0.25 -13.63 -4.64
C TYR A 181 -1.12 -12.36 -4.74
N LYS A 182 -2.33 -12.50 -5.30
CA LYS A 182 -3.28 -11.38 -5.41
C LYS A 182 -3.71 -10.89 -4.02
N ALA A 183 -3.97 -11.81 -3.10
CA ALA A 183 -4.38 -11.48 -1.73
C ALA A 183 -3.31 -10.73 -0.93
N ILE A 184 -2.02 -11.08 -1.10
CA ILE A 184 -0.88 -10.34 -0.52
C ILE A 184 -0.78 -8.94 -1.15
N ASN A 185 -0.84 -8.84 -2.48
CA ASN A 185 -0.75 -7.56 -3.19
C ASN A 185 -1.85 -6.56 -2.82
N ILE A 186 -3.03 -7.04 -2.45
CA ILE A 186 -4.17 -6.19 -2.02
C ILE A 186 -4.30 -6.09 -0.49
N GLY A 187 -3.34 -6.63 0.27
CA GLY A 187 -3.29 -6.52 1.74
C GLY A 187 -4.40 -7.29 2.48
N MET A 188 -4.95 -8.36 1.89
CA MET A 188 -5.98 -9.20 2.54
C MET A 188 -5.39 -10.24 3.52
N VAL A 189 -4.17 -10.73 3.25
CA VAL A 189 -3.47 -11.76 4.02
C VAL A 189 -1.99 -11.44 4.15
#